data_AF-A0A4Y9Q713-F1
#
_entry.id   AF-A0A4Y9Q713-F1
#
_cell.length_a   1.000
_cell.length_b   1.000
_cell.length_c   1.000
_cell.angle_alpha   90.00
_cell.angle_beta   90.00
_cell.angle_gamma   90.00
#
_symmetry.space_group_name_H-M   'P 1'
#
loop_
_entity.id
_entity.type
_entity.pdbx_description
1 polymer ?
#
loop_
_entity_poly.entity_id
_entity_poly.type
_entity_poly.pdbx_seq_one_letter_code
_entity_poly.pdbx_strand_id
1 'polypeptide(L)'
;MPRSRLLAAAAPLLAALAAAGCASLSKDQCLQGDWRQIGYTDGLAGAPAGRINDHAKACGDYGVRPDLDAYLRGREQGFQTYCRPYHAFDLGRQGTPHNAAECPESLKPAFYFEYDRGLQLHRIESEIAERRAQIERNHW
;
A
#
# COMPACT_ATOMS: atom_id res chain seq x y z
N MET A 1 -10.42 -46.57 32.68
CA MET A 1 -10.83 -46.66 31.26
C MET A 1 -12.33 -46.32 31.20
N PRO A 2 -12.88 -45.64 30.16
CA PRO A 2 -12.40 -45.37 28.79
C PRO A 2 -11.96 -43.88 28.61
N ARG A 3 -11.00 -43.48 27.76
CA ARG A 3 -10.89 -43.49 26.28
C ARG A 3 -11.99 -42.71 25.55
N SER A 4 -11.71 -41.42 25.31
CA SER A 4 -12.29 -40.65 24.20
C SER A 4 -11.13 -40.08 23.37
N ARG A 5 -10.70 -40.88 22.38
CA ARG A 5 -10.04 -40.35 21.18
C ARG A 5 -11.13 -39.76 20.27
N LEU A 6 -10.71 -39.00 19.26
CA LEU A 6 -11.50 -38.18 18.31
C LEU A 6 -11.60 -36.74 18.86
N LEU A 7 -10.80 -35.78 18.39
CA LEU A 7 -10.80 -35.29 17.01
C LEU A 7 -9.36 -35.05 16.51
N ALA A 8 -8.84 -36.00 15.73
CA ALA A 8 -7.83 -35.68 14.72
C ALA A 8 -8.58 -35.32 13.43
N ALA A 9 -8.01 -34.40 12.65
CA ALA A 9 -8.45 -33.95 11.32
C ALA A 9 -9.29 -32.65 11.25
N ALA A 10 -8.83 -31.57 11.89
CA ALA A 10 -9.12 -30.21 11.41
C ALA A 10 -7.85 -29.37 11.17
N ALA A 11 -6.66 -29.94 11.38
CA ALA A 11 -5.40 -29.21 11.35
C ALA A 11 -4.75 -28.98 9.96
N PRO A 12 -5.01 -29.73 8.87
CA PRO A 12 -4.25 -29.49 7.64
C PRO A 12 -4.85 -28.38 6.76
N LEU A 13 -6.10 -27.94 6.98
CA LEU A 13 -6.74 -26.94 6.12
C LEU A 13 -6.33 -25.50 6.44
N LEU A 14 -5.98 -25.21 7.71
CA LEU A 14 -5.53 -23.88 8.13
C LEU A 14 -4.08 -23.57 7.72
N ALA A 15 -3.25 -24.59 7.47
CA ALA A 15 -1.87 -24.42 7.02
C ALA A 15 -1.76 -24.06 5.52
N ALA A 16 -2.77 -24.39 4.71
CA ALA A 16 -2.74 -24.14 3.26
C ALA A 16 -3.01 -22.67 2.90
N LEU A 17 -3.72 -21.90 3.74
CA LEU A 17 -3.94 -20.46 3.50
C LEU A 17 -2.73 -19.59 3.86
N ALA A 18 -1.78 -20.09 4.65
CA ALA A 18 -0.59 -19.34 5.04
C ALA A 18 0.51 -19.31 3.95
N ALA A 19 0.38 -20.11 2.90
CA ALA A 19 1.36 -20.24 1.83
C ALA A 19 1.06 -19.38 0.59
N ALA A 20 -0.05 -18.63 0.56
CA ALA A 20 -0.16 -17.46 -0.30
C ALA A 20 0.73 -16.36 0.30
N GLY A 21 2.05 -16.57 0.18
CA GLY A 21 3.05 -15.64 0.69
C GLY A 21 2.86 -14.24 0.10
N CYS A 22 3.57 -13.26 0.64
CA CYS A 22 3.68 -11.88 0.16
C CYS A 22 4.26 -11.77 -1.27
N ALA A 23 3.83 -12.61 -2.22
CA ALA A 23 4.09 -12.43 -3.63
C ALA A 23 3.40 -11.14 -4.07
N SER A 24 4.17 -10.28 -4.70
CA SER A 24 3.73 -8.97 -5.16
C SER A 24 2.74 -9.05 -6.33
N LEU A 25 2.74 -10.17 -7.06
CA LEU A 25 1.81 -10.52 -8.14
C LEU A 25 1.47 -12.02 -8.08
N SER A 26 0.26 -12.37 -8.52
CA SER A 26 -0.14 -13.75 -8.73
C SER A 26 0.48 -14.33 -9.99
N LYS A 27 0.51 -15.68 -10.10
CA LYS A 27 0.91 -16.38 -11.32
C LYS A 27 0.16 -15.89 -12.55
N ASP A 28 -1.15 -15.71 -12.44
CA ASP A 28 -1.97 -15.27 -13.57
C ASP A 28 -1.64 -13.84 -14.00
N GLN A 29 -1.38 -12.94 -13.04
CA GLN A 29 -0.92 -11.58 -13.35
C GLN A 29 0.44 -11.58 -14.05
N CYS A 30 1.37 -12.43 -13.60
CA CYS A 30 2.66 -12.60 -14.26
C CYS A 30 2.50 -13.11 -15.70
N LEU A 31 1.67 -14.14 -15.91
CA LEU A 31 1.48 -14.74 -17.24
C LEU A 31 0.70 -13.83 -18.20
N GLN A 32 -0.20 -12.97 -17.69
CA GLN A 32 -0.87 -11.95 -18.49
C GLN A 32 0.12 -10.89 -19.01
N GLY A 33 1.13 -10.53 -18.21
CA GLY A 33 2.23 -9.69 -18.66
C GLY A 33 1.88 -8.24 -19.00
N ASP A 34 0.76 -7.70 -18.50
CA ASP A 34 0.41 -6.28 -18.68
C ASP A 34 1.21 -5.39 -17.71
N TRP A 35 2.51 -5.28 -17.98
CA TRP A 35 3.45 -4.54 -17.15
C TRP A 35 3.13 -3.05 -17.06
N ARG A 36 2.50 -2.48 -18.09
CA ARG A 36 2.06 -1.08 -18.06
C ARG A 36 0.93 -0.87 -17.06
N GLN A 37 -0.07 -1.76 -17.04
CA GLN A 37 -1.17 -1.66 -16.08
C GLN A 37 -0.71 -1.94 -14.64
N ILE A 38 0.22 -2.89 -14.46
CA ILE A 38 0.86 -3.15 -13.17
C ILE A 38 1.57 -1.88 -12.67
N GLY A 39 2.41 -1.28 -13.52
CA GLY A 39 3.10 -0.04 -13.20
C GLY A 39 2.13 1.10 -12.88
N TYR A 40 1.07 1.27 -13.66
CA TYR A 40 0.03 2.28 -13.40
C TYR A 40 -0.60 2.11 -12.02
N THR A 41 -0.95 0.89 -11.65
CA THR A 41 -1.55 0.58 -10.34
C THR A 41 -0.58 0.88 -9.20
N ASP A 42 0.69 0.49 -9.35
CA ASP A 42 1.74 0.83 -8.40
C ASP A 42 1.94 2.35 -8.26
N GLY A 43 1.91 3.08 -9.37
CA GLY A 43 2.01 4.53 -9.38
C GLY A 43 0.83 5.20 -8.68
N LEU A 44 -0.40 4.70 -8.89
CA LEU A 44 -1.59 5.16 -8.18
C LEU A 44 -1.50 4.95 -6.68
N ALA A 45 -0.90 3.82 -6.25
CA ALA A 45 -0.67 3.50 -4.86
C ALA A 45 0.51 4.29 -4.24
N GLY A 46 1.25 5.06 -5.06
CA GLY A 46 2.47 5.73 -4.64
C GLY A 46 3.60 4.77 -4.30
N ALA A 47 3.62 3.57 -4.87
CA ALA A 47 4.64 2.56 -4.57
C ALA A 47 6.05 3.07 -4.95
N PRO A 48 7.09 2.73 -4.16
CA PRO A 48 8.46 3.15 -4.45
C PRO A 48 8.96 2.54 -5.76
N ALA A 49 9.93 3.18 -6.43
CA ALA A 49 10.43 2.73 -7.74
C ALA A 49 10.97 1.29 -7.72
N GLY A 50 11.50 0.86 -6.57
CA GLY A 50 12.01 -0.50 -6.36
C GLY A 50 10.93 -1.60 -6.36
N ARG A 51 9.64 -1.28 -6.35
CA ARG A 51 8.54 -2.26 -6.30
C ARG A 51 8.57 -3.26 -7.45
N ILE A 52 9.07 -2.85 -8.63
CA ILE A 52 9.26 -3.75 -9.77
C ILE A 52 10.20 -4.92 -9.46
N ASN A 53 11.16 -4.77 -8.54
CA ASN A 53 12.05 -5.86 -8.17
C ASN A 53 11.30 -6.96 -7.41
N ASP A 54 10.31 -6.59 -6.59
CA ASP A 54 9.43 -7.55 -5.93
C ASP A 54 8.62 -8.32 -6.98
N HIS A 55 8.17 -7.63 -8.03
CA HIS A 55 7.45 -8.24 -9.15
C HIS A 55 8.34 -9.17 -9.98
N ALA A 56 9.56 -8.74 -10.29
CA ALA A 56 10.55 -9.54 -10.99
C ALA A 56 10.85 -10.84 -10.24
N LYS A 57 11.00 -10.76 -8.91
CA LYS A 57 11.21 -11.93 -8.06
C LYS A 57 10.01 -12.87 -8.09
N ALA A 58 8.79 -12.36 -7.89
CA ALA A 58 7.58 -13.17 -7.87
C ALA A 58 7.29 -13.84 -9.23
N CYS A 59 7.46 -13.11 -10.32
CA CYS A 59 7.20 -13.62 -11.67
C CYS A 59 8.33 -14.48 -12.24
N GLY A 60 9.56 -14.33 -11.71
CA GLY A 60 10.71 -15.16 -12.06
C GLY A 60 10.50 -16.64 -11.74
N ASP A 61 9.77 -16.96 -10.66
CA ASP A 61 9.38 -18.33 -10.29
C ASP A 61 8.53 -19.02 -11.37
N TYR A 62 7.93 -18.24 -12.27
CA TYR A 62 7.12 -18.70 -13.40
C TYR A 62 7.80 -18.48 -14.76
N GLY A 63 9.08 -18.10 -14.77
CA GLY A 63 9.85 -17.85 -15.99
C GLY A 63 9.49 -16.54 -16.71
N VAL A 64 8.77 -15.62 -16.06
CA VAL A 64 8.37 -14.34 -16.63
C VAL A 64 9.32 -13.23 -16.17
N ARG A 65 9.76 -12.38 -17.10
CA ARG A 65 10.57 -11.19 -16.81
C ARG A 65 9.75 -9.92 -17.08
N PRO A 66 9.86 -8.87 -16.23
CA PRO A 66 9.18 -7.61 -16.46
C PRO A 66 9.64 -6.89 -17.73
N ASP A 67 8.67 -6.31 -18.45
CA ASP A 67 8.96 -5.20 -19.37
C ASP A 67 9.10 -3.92 -18.54
N LEU A 68 10.36 -3.56 -18.26
CA LEU A 68 10.70 -2.41 -17.43
C LEU A 68 10.17 -1.10 -18.02
N ASP A 69 10.29 -0.91 -19.33
CA ASP A 69 9.89 0.34 -19.97
C ASP A 69 8.37 0.51 -19.96
N ALA A 70 7.62 -0.56 -20.20
CA ALA A 70 6.17 -0.55 -20.08
C ALA A 70 5.74 -0.24 -18.64
N TYR A 71 6.36 -0.88 -17.65
CA TYR A 71 6.09 -0.64 -16.23
C TYR A 71 6.36 0.81 -15.84
N LEU A 72 7.53 1.36 -16.18
CA LEU A 72 7.91 2.72 -15.80
C LEU A 72 6.95 3.76 -16.40
N ARG A 73 6.56 3.60 -17.67
CA ARG A 73 5.54 4.47 -18.30
C ARG A 73 4.19 4.41 -17.59
N GLY A 74 3.76 3.22 -17.22
CA GLY A 74 2.56 3.03 -16.41
C GLY A 74 2.67 3.75 -15.08
N ARG A 75 3.76 3.50 -14.36
CA ARG A 75 4.03 4.06 -13.02
C ARG A 75 4.06 5.57 -13.02
N GLU A 76 4.74 6.19 -13.97
CA GLU A 76 4.76 7.64 -14.13
C GLU A 76 3.32 8.19 -14.31
N GLN A 77 2.52 7.55 -15.16
CA GLN A 77 1.12 7.94 -15.37
C GLN A 77 0.28 7.80 -14.09
N GLY A 78 0.49 6.73 -13.31
CA GLY A 78 -0.17 6.54 -12.01
C GLY A 78 0.21 7.64 -11.01
N PHE A 79 1.50 8.00 -10.96
CA PHE A 79 2.01 9.05 -10.08
C PHE A 79 1.42 10.43 -10.39
N GLN A 80 1.06 10.73 -11.65
CA GLN A 80 0.33 11.98 -11.96
C GLN A 80 -1.00 12.10 -11.20
N THR A 81 -1.63 10.98 -10.86
CA THR A 81 -2.87 10.96 -10.06
C THR A 81 -2.58 10.91 -8.56
N TYR A 82 -1.61 10.09 -8.12
CA TYR A 82 -1.18 10.04 -6.71
C TYR A 82 -0.75 11.43 -6.21
N CYS A 83 -0.06 12.19 -7.04
CA CYS A 83 0.51 13.49 -6.71
C CYS A 83 -0.48 14.66 -6.78
N ARG A 84 -1.78 14.40 -6.88
CA ARG A 84 -2.78 15.48 -6.92
C ARG A 84 -2.91 16.14 -5.54
N PRO A 85 -3.10 17.47 -5.48
CA PRO A 85 -3.13 18.20 -4.20
C PRO A 85 -4.21 17.70 -3.22
N TYR A 86 -5.40 17.33 -3.70
CA TYR A 86 -6.47 16.80 -2.83
C TYR A 86 -6.04 15.49 -2.13
N HIS A 87 -5.34 14.61 -2.85
CA HIS A 87 -4.88 13.34 -2.31
C HIS A 87 -3.78 13.58 -1.27
N ALA A 88 -2.89 14.55 -1.51
CA ALA A 88 -1.89 14.98 -0.55
C ALA A 88 -2.52 15.48 0.75
N PHE A 89 -3.55 16.33 0.67
CA PHE A 89 -4.32 16.79 1.83
C PHE A 89 -4.94 15.61 2.61
N ASP A 90 -5.57 14.67 1.90
CA ASP A 90 -6.19 13.49 2.52
C ASP A 90 -5.16 12.61 3.23
N LEU A 91 -3.98 12.40 2.64
CA LEU A 91 -2.86 11.69 3.27
C LEU A 91 -2.39 12.41 4.54
N GLY A 92 -2.24 13.73 4.47
CA GLY A 92 -1.85 14.56 5.61
C GLY A 92 -2.85 14.50 6.75
N ARG A 93 -4.16 14.61 6.45
CA ARG A 93 -5.24 14.50 7.44
C ARG A 93 -5.26 13.14 8.12
N GLN A 94 -4.88 12.09 7.41
CA GLN A 94 -4.74 10.74 7.95
C GLN A 94 -3.43 10.53 8.71
N GLY A 95 -2.51 11.49 8.71
CA GLY A 95 -1.15 11.32 9.26
C GLY A 95 -0.35 10.24 8.54
N THR A 96 -0.72 9.90 7.30
CA THR A 96 -0.13 8.79 6.54
C THR A 96 1.13 9.24 5.82
N PRO A 97 2.27 8.50 5.92
CA PRO A 97 3.47 8.80 5.15
C PRO A 97 3.20 8.84 3.64
N HIS A 98 4.02 9.60 2.91
CA HIS A 98 3.87 9.78 1.47
C HIS A 98 5.18 9.51 0.71
N ASN A 99 5.09 9.33 -0.61
CA ASN A 99 6.23 9.22 -1.52
C ASN A 99 6.35 10.42 -2.47
N ALA A 100 6.15 11.64 -1.96
CA ALA A 100 6.18 12.88 -2.74
C ALA A 100 7.49 13.13 -3.51
N ALA A 101 8.61 12.54 -3.08
CA ALA A 101 9.89 12.63 -3.78
C ALA A 101 9.82 12.07 -5.22
N GLU A 102 8.92 11.12 -5.45
CA GLU A 102 8.67 10.44 -6.74
C GLU A 102 7.66 11.19 -7.62
N CYS A 103 7.04 12.26 -7.12
CA CYS A 103 6.14 13.07 -7.91
C CYS A 103 6.87 13.81 -9.04
N PRO A 104 6.19 14.11 -10.16
CA PRO A 104 6.70 15.06 -11.15
C PRO A 104 7.07 16.39 -10.48
N GLU A 105 8.19 17.00 -10.87
CA GLU A 105 8.69 18.25 -10.27
C GLU A 105 7.65 19.37 -10.26
N SER A 106 6.82 19.46 -11.30
CA SER A 106 5.74 20.45 -11.41
C SER A 106 4.62 20.27 -10.37
N LEU A 107 4.47 19.08 -9.79
CA LEU A 107 3.41 18.76 -8.83
C LEU A 107 3.90 18.79 -7.38
N LYS A 108 5.21 18.63 -7.14
CA LYS A 108 5.80 18.57 -5.79
C LYS A 108 5.41 19.75 -4.89
N PRO A 109 5.52 21.03 -5.32
CA PRO A 109 5.23 22.15 -4.43
C PRO A 109 3.80 22.15 -3.89
N ALA A 110 2.82 21.90 -4.78
CA ALA A 110 1.41 21.84 -4.40
C ALA A 110 1.10 20.60 -3.54
N PHE A 111 1.76 19.47 -3.82
CA PHE A 111 1.63 18.27 -2.98
C PHE A 111 2.07 18.54 -1.55
N TYR A 112 3.30 19.04 -1.34
CA TYR A 112 3.83 19.30 -0.01
C TYR A 112 2.98 20.33 0.75
N PHE A 113 2.57 21.40 0.07
CA PHE A 113 1.72 22.42 0.67
C PHE A 113 0.40 21.83 1.20
N GLU A 114 -0.30 21.03 0.40
CA GLU A 114 -1.57 20.45 0.82
C GLU A 114 -1.40 19.33 1.85
N TYR A 115 -0.34 18.53 1.76
CA TYR A 115 -0.01 17.55 2.79
C TYR A 115 0.21 18.19 4.16
N ASP A 116 0.99 19.28 4.22
CA ASP A 116 1.23 20.00 5.46
C ASP A 116 -0.05 20.58 6.06
N ARG A 117 -0.96 21.09 5.21
CA ARG A 117 -2.29 21.53 5.65
C ARG A 117 -3.12 20.38 6.22
N GLY A 118 -3.11 19.23 5.57
CA GLY A 118 -3.75 18.02 6.10
C GLY A 118 -3.16 17.62 7.44
N LEU A 119 -1.84 17.66 7.59
CA LEU A 119 -1.14 17.28 8.82
C LEU A 119 -1.43 18.25 9.98
N GLN A 120 -1.62 19.54 9.70
CA GLN A 120 -2.10 20.50 10.69
C GLN A 120 -3.49 20.13 11.21
N LEU A 121 -4.40 19.76 10.32
CA LEU A 121 -5.74 19.31 10.70
C LEU A 121 -5.67 18.03 11.55
N HIS A 122 -4.86 17.05 11.13
CA HIS A 122 -4.65 15.81 11.88
C HIS A 122 -4.22 16.07 13.33
N ARG A 123 -3.28 17.00 13.55
CA ARG A 123 -2.80 17.38 14.88
C ARG A 123 -3.90 17.98 15.75
N ILE A 124 -4.70 18.90 15.19
CA ILE A 124 -5.82 19.52 15.90
C ILE A 124 -6.87 18.46 16.29
N GLU A 125 -7.24 17.57 15.36
CA GLU A 125 -8.20 16.50 15.60
C GLU A 125 -7.71 15.53 16.69
N SER A 126 -6.41 15.21 16.66
CA SER A 126 -5.77 14.32 17.65
C SER A 126 -5.74 14.95 19.04
N GLU A 127 -5.42 16.25 19.13
CA GLU A 127 -5.45 16.99 20.40
C GLU A 127 -6.86 17.05 21.00
N ILE A 128 -7.88 17.29 20.17
CA ILE A 128 -9.28 17.28 20.60
C ILE A 128 -9.66 15.90 21.15
N ALA A 129 -9.30 14.83 20.44
CA ALA A 129 -9.59 13.46 20.87
C ALA A 129 -8.91 13.12 22.20
N GLU A 130 -7.64 13.49 22.36
CA GLU A 130 -6.87 13.28 23.59
C GLU A 130 -7.50 14.02 24.79
N ARG A 131 -7.82 15.31 24.61
CA ARG A 131 -8.45 16.13 25.66
C ARG A 131 -9.80 15.57 26.09
N ARG A 132 -10.62 15.09 25.15
CA ARG A 132 -11.90 14.43 25.45
C ARG A 132 -11.70 13.16 26.27
N ALA A 133 -10.76 12.31 25.86
CA ALA A 133 -10.45 11.10 26.59
C ALA A 133 -9.92 11.38 28.01
N GLN A 134 -9.21 12.49 28.22
CA GLN A 134 -8.76 12.90 29.56
C GLN A 134 -9.92 13.32 30.47
N ILE A 135 -10.88 14.09 29.93
CA ILE A 135 -12.08 14.49 30.68
C ILE A 135 -12.82 13.22 31.14
N GLU A 136 -13.07 12.28 30.25
CA GLU A 136 -13.78 11.03 30.57
C GLU A 136 -13.07 10.19 31.65
N ARG A 137 -11.73 10.13 31.62
CA ARG A 137 -10.95 9.41 32.64
C ARG A 137 -10.99 10.05 34.03
N ASN A 138 -11.11 11.38 34.10
CA ASN A 138 -11.13 12.11 35.38
C ASN A 138 -12.49 12.07 36.09
N HIS A 139 -13.51 11.52 35.45
CA HIS A 139 -14.87 11.37 36.00
C HIS A 139 -15.12 9.98 36.63
N TRP A 140 -14.06 9.19 36.86
CA TRP A 140 -14.06 7.92 37.61
C TRP A 140 -13.08 8.01 38.79
#